data_AF-A0A3A4SAS3-F1
#
_entry.id   AF-A0A3A4SAS3-F1
#
_cell.length_a   1.000
_cell.length_b   1.000
_cell.length_c   1.000
_cell.angle_alpha   90.00
_cell.angle_beta   90.00
_cell.angle_gamma   90.00
#
_symmetry.space_group_name_H-M   'P 1'
#
loop_
_entity.id
_entity.type
_entity.pdbx_description
1 polymer ?
#
loop_
_entity_poly.entity_id
_entity_poly.type
_entity_poly.pdbx_seq_one_letter_code
_entity_poly.pdbx_strand_id
1 'polypeptide(L)'
;MSSSTDEKPKKSSGKKTATKQPHEKEQDTGKNLRIISRPITVSELLPEKIMNVESESDEHLVDEAFSKIGEIFTKHFGSALEEVGVYLFEKFYENNVEDAQKQKPTKALEWKSLIRKITEFDDRAPSQSWFYDAVSIAADKLQFQKLNYELYNDAKITPSHKVHIARIKKIEDKKAAIQKTIDENLSVRALKKLLESGKNKMDLLQSTEPSNLITMQPSEIKSFLPRIDKKITSLEREKKAIEDKISQYEQSKRTVEETIQKKLEASKEK
;
A
#
# COMPACT_ATOMS: atom_id res chain seq x y z
N MET A 1 -25.20 -36.77 49.48
CA MET A 1 -24.68 -38.06 49.95
C MET A 1 -23.41 -38.33 49.15
N SER A 2 -22.26 -38.00 49.74
CA SER A 2 -21.19 -38.97 50.12
C SER A 2 -20.38 -39.38 48.88
N SER A 3 -19.07 -39.20 48.75
CA SER A 3 -17.92 -39.32 49.68
C SER A 3 -16.69 -38.84 48.86
N SER A 4 -15.74 -38.00 49.29
CA SER A 4 -14.89 -37.94 50.49
C SER A 4 -13.88 -39.10 50.60
N THR A 5 -12.61 -38.81 50.29
CA THR A 5 -11.34 -39.33 50.86
C THR A 5 -10.22 -38.50 50.19
N ASP A 6 -9.57 -37.51 50.82
CA ASP A 6 -8.60 -37.54 51.93
C ASP A 6 -7.38 -38.45 51.68
N GLU A 7 -6.21 -37.86 51.40
CA GLU A 7 -4.98 -38.16 52.15
C GLU A 7 -3.86 -37.14 51.85
N LYS A 8 -3.12 -36.81 52.92
CA LYS A 8 -2.06 -35.79 53.03
C LYS A 8 -0.83 -36.47 53.68
N PRO A 9 0.23 -35.74 54.08
CA PRO A 9 1.53 -35.59 53.42
C PRO A 9 2.71 -36.33 54.11
N LYS A 10 3.91 -36.31 53.50
CA LYS A 10 5.17 -36.57 54.24
C LYS A 10 6.24 -35.50 54.00
N LYS A 11 6.79 -35.02 55.14
CA LYS A 11 7.94 -34.12 55.31
C LYS A 11 9.25 -34.91 55.41
N SER A 12 10.36 -34.30 55.02
CA SER A 12 11.75 -34.57 55.44
C SER A 12 12.63 -33.48 54.77
N SER A 13 13.33 -32.51 55.39
CA SER A 13 14.16 -32.34 56.60
C SER A 13 15.66 -32.66 56.42
N GLY A 14 16.48 -31.61 56.50
CA GLY A 14 17.93 -31.65 56.83
C GLY A 14 18.85 -31.50 55.61
N LYS A 15 20.02 -30.85 55.68
CA LYS A 15 20.77 -30.26 56.81
C LYS A 15 21.91 -29.38 56.24
N LYS A 16 22.24 -28.31 56.97
CA LYS A 16 23.36 -27.37 56.76
C LYS A 16 24.74 -28.06 56.92
N THR A 17 25.79 -27.51 56.28
CA THR A 17 27.05 -27.12 56.95
C THR A 17 27.94 -26.26 56.04
N ALA A 18 28.45 -25.17 56.62
CA ALA A 18 29.53 -24.32 56.11
C ALA A 18 30.89 -24.79 56.69
N THR A 19 32.00 -24.29 56.15
CA THR A 19 33.10 -23.58 56.90
C THR A 19 34.53 -23.88 56.39
N LYS A 20 35.27 -22.76 56.16
CA LYS A 20 36.74 -22.48 56.27
C LYS A 20 37.79 -22.94 55.22
N GLN A 21 38.31 -21.91 54.54
CA GLN A 21 39.73 -21.60 54.23
C GLN A 21 40.65 -21.66 55.48
N PRO A 22 42.00 -21.83 55.38
CA PRO A 22 42.94 -20.75 54.99
C PRO A 22 44.31 -21.11 54.33
N HIS A 23 44.94 -20.06 53.74
CA HIS A 23 46.38 -19.68 53.63
C HIS A 23 47.44 -20.76 53.25
N GLU A 24 48.55 -20.54 52.53
CA GLU A 24 49.22 -19.43 51.83
C GLU A 24 50.59 -20.01 51.37
N LYS A 25 51.15 -19.57 50.24
CA LYS A 25 52.57 -19.19 50.06
C LYS A 25 52.97 -19.10 48.58
N GLU A 26 53.50 -17.93 48.25
CA GLU A 26 54.30 -17.62 47.06
C GLU A 26 55.56 -18.48 46.98
N GLN A 27 56.04 -18.76 45.77
CA GLN A 27 57.35 -18.26 45.33
C GLN A 27 57.56 -18.37 43.81
N ASP A 28 58.19 -17.30 43.33
CA ASP A 28 58.69 -16.91 42.02
C ASP A 28 59.57 -17.95 41.30
N THR A 29 59.50 -17.99 39.96
CA THR A 29 60.66 -17.89 39.04
C THR A 29 60.28 -18.16 37.58
N GLY A 30 60.26 -17.08 36.77
CA GLY A 30 60.97 -16.99 35.49
C GLY A 30 60.64 -17.92 34.31
N LYS A 31 60.24 -17.26 33.20
CA LYS A 31 60.59 -17.56 31.79
C LYS A 31 59.93 -18.79 31.12
N ASN A 32 58.92 -18.53 30.29
CA ASN A 32 59.04 -18.64 28.82
C ASN A 32 57.70 -18.37 28.12
N LEU A 33 57.62 -17.24 27.41
CA LEU A 33 56.64 -16.99 26.37
C LEU A 33 56.94 -17.88 25.17
N ARG A 34 56.17 -18.96 24.99
CA ARG A 34 55.99 -19.59 23.68
C ARG A 34 54.52 -19.54 23.31
N ILE A 35 54.24 -18.57 22.44
CA ILE A 35 53.06 -18.45 21.60
C ILE A 35 52.89 -19.76 20.85
N ILE A 36 51.84 -20.52 21.17
CA ILE A 36 51.35 -21.60 20.33
C ILE A 36 50.03 -21.11 19.75
N SER A 37 50.12 -20.55 18.54
CA SER A 37 48.99 -20.32 17.65
C SER A 37 48.20 -21.62 17.49
N ARG A 38 46.97 -21.63 17.99
CA ARG A 38 45.92 -22.47 17.42
C ARG A 38 45.02 -21.55 16.58
N PRO A 39 44.90 -21.76 15.26
CA PRO A 39 43.92 -21.03 14.46
C PRO A 39 42.52 -21.46 14.91
N ILE A 40 41.78 -20.54 15.50
CA ILE A 40 40.33 -20.68 15.63
C ILE A 40 39.77 -20.53 14.21
N THR A 41 39.30 -21.63 13.63
CA THR A 41 38.56 -21.60 12.38
C THR A 41 37.25 -20.87 12.64
N VAL A 42 37.19 -19.61 12.23
CA VAL A 42 35.96 -18.83 12.11
C VAL A 42 35.21 -19.39 10.90
N SER A 43 34.53 -20.52 11.07
CA SER A 43 33.65 -21.09 10.04
C SER A 43 32.29 -21.52 10.58
N GLU A 44 31.96 -21.13 11.80
CA GLU A 44 30.74 -21.57 12.47
C GLU A 44 29.96 -20.39 13.05
N LEU A 45 29.69 -19.39 12.21
CA LEU A 45 28.68 -18.36 12.46
C LEU A 45 28.10 -17.90 11.12
N LEU A 46 27.34 -18.78 10.46
CA LEU A 46 26.31 -18.36 9.52
C LEU A 46 24.97 -18.78 10.14
N PRO A 47 24.03 -17.84 10.38
CA PRO A 47 22.71 -18.22 10.83
C PRO A 47 22.09 -19.12 9.78
N GLU A 48 21.64 -20.30 10.21
CA GLU A 48 20.87 -21.22 9.40
C GLU A 48 19.74 -20.45 8.74
N LYS A 49 19.82 -20.35 7.42
CA LYS A 49 18.73 -19.96 6.56
C LYS A 49 17.60 -20.95 6.86
N ILE A 50 16.59 -20.50 7.60
CA ILE A 50 15.37 -21.25 7.88
C ILE A 50 14.79 -21.64 6.52
N MET A 51 15.04 -22.87 6.10
CA MET A 51 14.37 -23.48 4.98
C MET A 51 12.93 -23.69 5.42
N ASN A 52 12.05 -22.87 4.86
CA ASN A 52 10.61 -23.03 5.00
C ASN A 52 10.28 -24.43 4.46
N VAL A 53 9.97 -25.36 5.36
CA VAL A 53 9.51 -26.70 5.01
C VAL A 53 8.15 -26.50 4.35
N GLU A 54 8.08 -26.69 3.02
CA GLU A 54 6.82 -26.75 2.29
C GLU A 54 6.02 -27.94 2.82
N SER A 55 5.07 -27.67 3.71
CA SER A 55 4.04 -28.61 4.11
C SER A 55 3.09 -28.85 2.93
N GLU A 56 2.53 -30.06 2.85
CA GLU A 56 1.45 -30.39 1.91
C GLU A 56 0.35 -29.32 1.97
N SER A 57 -0.19 -28.95 0.81
CA SER A 57 -1.25 -27.93 0.68
C SER A 57 -2.43 -28.28 1.59
N ASP A 58 -2.82 -27.36 2.47
CA ASP A 58 -4.02 -27.55 3.31
C ASP A 58 -5.29 -27.46 2.45
N GLU A 59 -5.78 -28.61 1.97
CA GLU A 59 -6.98 -28.71 1.13
C GLU A 59 -8.24 -28.19 1.85
N HIS A 60 -8.30 -28.31 3.17
CA HIS A 60 -9.45 -27.82 3.94
C HIS A 60 -9.56 -26.29 3.86
N LEU A 61 -8.43 -25.58 3.96
CA LEU A 61 -8.40 -24.11 3.79
C LEU A 61 -8.84 -23.70 2.37
N VAL A 62 -8.44 -24.45 1.35
CA VAL A 62 -8.81 -24.19 -0.05
C VAL A 62 -10.31 -24.36 -0.25
N ASP A 63 -10.89 -25.43 0.30
CA ASP A 63 -12.32 -25.74 0.18
C ASP A 63 -13.20 -24.74 0.94
N GLU A 64 -12.78 -24.34 2.14
CA GLU A 64 -13.43 -23.28 2.91
C GLU A 64 -13.41 -21.97 2.13
N ALA A 65 -12.26 -21.56 1.62
CA ALA A 65 -12.11 -20.30 0.88
C ALA A 65 -12.92 -20.30 -0.42
N PHE A 66 -12.92 -21.41 -1.16
CA PHE A 66 -13.72 -21.57 -2.37
C PHE A 66 -15.21 -21.39 -2.08
N SER A 67 -15.70 -22.09 -1.05
CA SER A 67 -17.11 -22.01 -0.63
C SER A 67 -17.47 -20.58 -0.20
N LYS A 68 -16.58 -19.94 0.57
CA LYS A 68 -16.82 -18.58 1.07
C LYS A 68 -16.89 -17.54 -0.04
N ILE A 69 -16.02 -17.66 -1.04
CA ILE A 69 -16.03 -16.79 -2.21
C ILE A 69 -17.33 -16.96 -3.00
N GLY A 70 -17.80 -18.20 -3.18
CA GLY A 70 -19.11 -18.47 -3.80
C GLY A 70 -20.27 -17.81 -3.06
N GLU A 71 -20.28 -17.84 -1.73
CA GLU A 71 -21.28 -17.11 -0.93
C GLU A 71 -21.26 -15.60 -1.15
N ILE A 72 -20.07 -15.00 -1.27
CA ILE A 72 -19.94 -13.55 -1.48
C ILE A 72 -20.49 -13.17 -2.86
N PHE A 73 -20.15 -13.93 -3.89
CA PHE A 73 -20.62 -13.66 -5.25
C PHE A 73 -22.15 -13.78 -5.39
N THR A 74 -22.79 -14.68 -4.65
CA THR A 74 -24.25 -14.86 -4.69
C THR A 74 -25.02 -13.76 -3.96
N LYS A 75 -24.42 -13.10 -2.96
CA LYS A 75 -25.09 -12.07 -2.15
C LYS A 75 -24.93 -10.66 -2.71
N HIS A 76 -23.71 -10.24 -3.09
CA HIS A 76 -23.43 -8.84 -3.40
C HIS A 76 -22.37 -8.65 -4.50
N PHE A 77 -22.76 -8.78 -5.77
CA PHE A 77 -21.83 -8.61 -6.89
C PHE A 77 -21.11 -7.24 -6.90
N GLY A 78 -21.77 -6.18 -6.42
CA GLY A 78 -21.22 -4.83 -6.38
C GLY A 78 -20.11 -4.60 -5.35
N SER A 79 -20.12 -5.31 -4.21
CA SER A 79 -19.11 -5.24 -3.14
C SER A 79 -18.20 -6.46 -3.08
N ALA A 80 -18.44 -7.48 -3.91
CA ALA A 80 -17.71 -8.74 -3.91
C ALA A 80 -16.19 -8.57 -3.96
N LEU A 81 -15.69 -7.59 -4.74
CA LEU A 81 -14.25 -7.32 -4.82
C LEU A 81 -13.64 -6.94 -3.46
N GLU A 82 -14.30 -6.08 -2.70
CA GLU A 82 -13.79 -5.63 -1.40
C GLU A 82 -13.94 -6.73 -0.34
N GLU A 83 -15.07 -7.42 -0.31
CA GLU A 83 -15.35 -8.49 0.65
C GLU A 83 -14.42 -9.70 0.46
N VAL A 84 -14.27 -10.16 -0.79
CA VAL A 84 -13.32 -11.23 -1.12
C VAL A 84 -11.90 -10.78 -0.79
N GLY A 85 -11.55 -9.53 -1.11
CA GLY A 85 -10.25 -8.96 -0.79
C GLY A 85 -9.91 -9.03 0.69
N VAL A 86 -10.83 -8.62 1.56
CA VAL A 86 -10.66 -8.66 3.02
C VAL A 86 -10.49 -10.10 3.52
N TYR A 87 -11.35 -11.02 3.10
CA TYR A 87 -11.26 -12.42 3.51
C TYR A 87 -9.93 -13.05 3.09
N LEU A 88 -9.53 -12.85 1.83
CA LEU A 88 -8.29 -13.39 1.30
C LEU A 88 -7.05 -12.79 1.96
N PHE A 89 -7.08 -11.49 2.24
CA PHE A 89 -6.01 -10.79 2.93
C PHE A 89 -5.82 -11.31 4.38
N GLU A 90 -6.90 -11.62 5.08
CA GLU A 90 -6.84 -12.24 6.40
C GLU A 90 -6.29 -13.67 6.33
N LYS A 91 -6.83 -14.52 5.44
CA LYS A 91 -6.54 -15.96 5.44
C LYS A 91 -5.22 -16.36 4.79
N PHE A 92 -4.82 -15.69 3.71
CA PHE A 92 -3.65 -16.07 2.91
C PHE A 92 -2.44 -15.15 3.10
N TYR A 93 -2.66 -13.95 3.66
CA TYR A 93 -1.61 -12.96 3.89
C TYR A 93 -1.48 -12.56 5.37
N GLU A 94 -2.32 -13.09 6.26
CA GLU A 94 -2.27 -12.85 7.71
C GLU A 94 -2.29 -11.35 8.07
N ASN A 95 -3.00 -10.55 7.28
CA ASN A 95 -3.04 -9.09 7.37
C ASN A 95 -1.69 -8.38 7.16
N ASN A 96 -0.72 -9.03 6.51
CA ASN A 96 0.57 -8.45 6.17
C ASN A 96 0.47 -7.58 4.90
N VAL A 97 0.42 -6.26 5.12
CA VAL A 97 0.33 -5.25 4.05
C VAL A 97 1.49 -5.36 3.07
N GLU A 98 2.72 -5.59 3.54
CA GLU A 98 3.89 -5.64 2.65
C GLU A 98 3.82 -6.83 1.69
N ASP A 99 3.44 -7.99 2.21
CA ASP A 99 3.33 -9.21 1.43
C ASP A 99 2.20 -9.12 0.40
N ALA A 100 1.08 -8.50 0.78
CA ALA A 100 0.00 -8.18 -0.14
C ALA A 100 0.45 -7.24 -1.28
N GLN A 101 1.16 -6.15 -0.98
CA GLN A 101 1.68 -5.22 -2.00
C GLN A 101 2.74 -5.88 -2.91
N LYS A 102 3.48 -6.86 -2.39
CA LYS A 102 4.46 -7.65 -3.16
C LYS A 102 3.81 -8.84 -3.89
N GLN A 103 2.51 -9.07 -3.71
CA GLN A 103 1.77 -10.23 -4.24
C GLN A 103 2.37 -11.57 -3.82
N LYS A 104 2.84 -11.65 -2.57
CA LYS A 104 3.48 -12.83 -1.98
C LYS A 104 2.62 -13.38 -0.84
N PRO A 105 1.63 -14.25 -1.11
CA PRO A 105 0.84 -14.86 -0.05
C PRO A 105 1.73 -15.67 0.89
N THR A 106 1.47 -15.59 2.20
CA THR A 106 2.10 -16.41 3.24
C THR A 106 1.82 -17.89 3.00
N LYS A 107 0.59 -18.18 2.55
CA LYS A 107 0.09 -19.53 2.21
C LYS A 107 0.07 -19.73 0.70
N ALA A 108 1.25 -19.78 0.09
CA ALA A 108 1.40 -19.70 -1.37
C ALA A 108 0.90 -20.94 -2.13
N LEU A 109 0.98 -22.13 -1.53
CA LEU A 109 0.50 -23.37 -2.15
C LEU A 109 -1.04 -23.38 -2.18
N GLU A 110 -1.65 -23.08 -1.04
CA GLU A 110 -3.10 -23.00 -0.87
C GLU A 110 -3.69 -21.89 -1.75
N TRP A 111 -3.01 -20.74 -1.83
CA TRP A 111 -3.42 -19.67 -2.73
C TRP A 111 -3.47 -20.14 -4.19
N LYS A 112 -2.40 -20.80 -4.67
CA LYS A 112 -2.38 -21.33 -6.05
C LYS A 112 -3.47 -22.37 -6.26
N SER A 113 -3.67 -23.28 -5.31
CA SER A 113 -4.71 -24.31 -5.35
C SER A 113 -6.11 -23.69 -5.41
N LEU A 114 -6.38 -22.65 -4.61
CA LEU A 114 -7.64 -21.91 -4.62
C LEU A 114 -7.88 -21.23 -5.97
N ILE A 115 -6.90 -20.47 -6.47
CA ILE A 115 -7.05 -19.77 -7.75
C ILE A 115 -7.33 -20.79 -8.86
N ARG A 116 -6.58 -21.89 -8.91
CA ARG A 116 -6.79 -22.97 -9.88
C ARG A 116 -8.21 -23.53 -9.78
N LYS A 117 -8.63 -23.90 -8.57
CA LYS A 117 -9.97 -24.47 -8.30
C LYS A 117 -11.09 -23.53 -8.76
N ILE A 118 -10.96 -22.23 -8.52
CA ILE A 118 -11.95 -21.24 -8.96
C ILE A 118 -11.96 -21.12 -10.49
N THR A 119 -10.79 -21.01 -11.13
CA THR A 119 -10.71 -20.83 -12.58
C THR A 119 -11.14 -22.07 -13.37
N GLU A 120 -11.02 -23.27 -12.79
CA GLU A 120 -11.45 -24.53 -13.42
C GLU A 120 -12.95 -24.81 -13.22
N PHE A 121 -13.58 -24.16 -12.23
CA PHE A 121 -14.99 -24.41 -11.89
C PHE A 121 -15.97 -23.71 -12.84
N ASP A 122 -15.66 -22.49 -13.30
CA ASP A 122 -16.55 -21.68 -14.16
C ASP A 122 -15.73 -20.86 -15.17
N ASP A 123 -16.09 -20.93 -16.45
CA ASP A 123 -15.49 -20.13 -17.52
C ASP A 123 -15.69 -18.62 -17.32
N ARG A 124 -16.67 -18.22 -16.49
CA ARG A 124 -16.95 -16.83 -16.11
C ARG A 124 -16.26 -16.43 -14.80
N ALA A 125 -15.42 -17.30 -14.25
CA ALA A 125 -14.69 -17.01 -13.02
C ALA A 125 -13.82 -15.75 -13.17
N PRO A 126 -13.62 -14.98 -12.08
CA PRO A 126 -12.70 -13.87 -12.08
C PRO A 126 -11.28 -14.31 -12.45
N SER A 127 -10.54 -13.44 -13.14
CA SER A 127 -9.15 -13.72 -13.47
C SER A 127 -8.26 -13.76 -12.23
N GLN A 128 -7.10 -14.43 -12.33
CA GLN A 128 -6.10 -14.42 -11.27
C GLN A 128 -5.73 -12.98 -10.81
N SER A 129 -5.61 -12.04 -11.75
CA SER A 129 -5.30 -10.64 -11.43
C SER A 129 -6.39 -9.96 -10.58
N TRP A 130 -7.65 -10.36 -10.75
CA TRP A 130 -8.76 -9.83 -9.98
C TRP A 130 -8.59 -10.13 -8.49
N PHE A 131 -8.16 -11.34 -8.13
CA PHE A 131 -7.91 -11.73 -6.73
C PHE A 131 -6.73 -10.96 -6.12
N TYR A 132 -5.65 -10.74 -6.87
CA TYR A 132 -4.54 -9.91 -6.39
C TYR A 132 -4.92 -8.43 -6.24
N ASP A 133 -5.73 -7.89 -7.16
CA ASP A 133 -6.24 -6.53 -7.04
C ASP A 133 -7.17 -6.42 -5.81
N ALA A 134 -8.01 -7.42 -5.54
CA ALA A 134 -8.87 -7.48 -4.35
C ALA A 134 -8.05 -7.43 -3.04
N VAL A 135 -7.02 -8.27 -2.93
CA VAL A 135 -6.14 -8.30 -1.76
C VAL A 135 -5.37 -6.98 -1.61
N SER A 136 -4.87 -6.42 -2.72
CA SER A 136 -4.17 -5.13 -2.69
C SER A 136 -5.07 -4.00 -2.17
N ILE A 137 -6.36 -3.99 -2.55
CA ILE A 137 -7.35 -3.03 -2.04
C ILE A 137 -7.56 -3.21 -0.53
N ALA A 138 -7.69 -4.44 -0.05
CA ALA A 138 -7.85 -4.71 1.38
C ALA A 138 -6.61 -4.26 2.18
N ALA A 139 -5.41 -4.52 1.66
CA ALA A 139 -4.16 -4.06 2.24
C ALA A 139 -4.07 -2.52 2.28
N ASP A 140 -4.45 -1.84 1.20
CA ASP A 140 -4.53 -0.38 1.15
C ASP A 140 -5.52 0.16 2.18
N LYS A 141 -6.71 -0.44 2.27
CA LYS A 141 -7.73 -0.06 3.25
C LYS A 141 -7.17 -0.12 4.67
N LEU A 142 -6.52 -1.21 5.05
CA LEU A 142 -5.89 -1.34 6.36
C LEU A 142 -4.75 -0.32 6.55
N GLN A 143 -3.94 -0.09 5.52
CA GLN A 143 -2.83 0.86 5.57
C GLN A 143 -3.32 2.30 5.76
N PHE A 144 -4.33 2.73 5.01
CA PHE A 144 -4.90 4.07 5.11
C PHE A 144 -5.69 4.27 6.42
N GLN A 145 -6.36 3.23 6.92
CA GLN A 145 -6.95 3.25 8.26
C GLN A 145 -5.90 3.50 9.34
N LYS A 146 -4.76 2.81 9.30
CA LYS A 146 -3.64 3.03 10.24
C LYS A 146 -3.06 4.44 10.15
N LEU A 147 -3.14 5.08 8.99
CA LEU A 147 -2.68 6.46 8.75
C LEU A 147 -3.75 7.51 9.02
N ASN A 148 -4.96 7.12 9.46
CA ASN A 148 -6.12 8.00 9.63
C ASN A 148 -6.43 8.84 8.36
N TYR A 149 -6.24 8.26 7.18
CA TYR A 149 -6.49 8.94 5.90
C TYR A 149 -7.88 8.57 5.35
N GLU A 150 -8.88 9.38 5.72
CA GLU A 150 -10.30 9.08 5.47
C GLU A 150 -10.69 9.16 3.98
N LEU A 151 -9.98 9.97 3.19
CA LEU A 151 -10.27 10.21 1.77
C LEU A 151 -10.22 8.95 0.90
N TYR A 152 -9.55 7.88 1.35
CA TYR A 152 -9.56 6.59 0.65
C TYR A 152 -10.97 5.96 0.56
N ASN A 153 -11.84 6.24 1.54
CA ASN A 153 -13.21 5.74 1.60
C ASN A 153 -14.24 6.76 1.09
N ASP A 154 -13.80 7.85 0.46
CA ASP A 154 -14.69 8.84 -0.14
C ASP A 154 -15.57 8.21 -1.22
N ALA A 155 -16.86 8.59 -1.27
CA ALA A 155 -17.84 8.04 -2.21
C ALA A 155 -17.47 8.26 -3.68
N LYS A 156 -16.65 9.27 -4.00
CA LYS A 156 -16.12 9.51 -5.35
C LYS A 156 -15.08 8.47 -5.76
N ILE A 157 -14.46 7.78 -4.80
CA ILE A 157 -13.47 6.72 -5.03
C ILE A 157 -14.15 5.36 -5.14
N THR A 158 -14.64 5.07 -6.36
CA THR A 158 -15.19 3.76 -6.71
C THR A 158 -14.17 2.61 -6.57
N PRO A 159 -14.61 1.34 -6.43
CA PRO A 159 -13.70 0.19 -6.40
C PRO A 159 -12.74 0.12 -7.60
N SER A 160 -13.20 0.52 -8.79
CA SER A 160 -12.34 0.58 -9.99
C SER A 160 -11.24 1.64 -9.87
N HIS A 161 -11.49 2.77 -9.20
CA HIS A 161 -10.42 3.73 -8.87
C HIS A 161 -9.41 3.07 -7.91
N LYS A 162 -9.89 2.39 -6.87
CA LYS A 162 -9.03 1.71 -5.88
C LYS A 162 -8.12 0.67 -6.52
N VAL A 163 -8.58 -0.10 -7.50
CA VAL A 163 -7.74 -1.03 -8.29
C VAL A 163 -6.53 -0.32 -8.91
N HIS A 164 -6.75 0.86 -9.51
CA HIS A 164 -5.65 1.60 -10.14
C HIS A 164 -4.71 2.24 -9.11
N ILE A 165 -5.25 2.76 -8.01
CA ILE A 165 -4.48 3.35 -6.91
C ILE A 165 -3.62 2.30 -6.21
N ALA A 166 -4.15 1.09 -6.02
CA ALA A 166 -3.46 -0.02 -5.34
C ALA A 166 -2.17 -0.44 -6.04
N ARG A 167 -2.03 -0.17 -7.34
CA ARG A 167 -0.83 -0.50 -8.14
C ARG A 167 0.34 0.47 -7.94
N ILE A 168 0.10 1.60 -7.27
CA ILE A 168 1.13 2.60 -6.97
C ILE A 168 1.95 2.07 -5.78
N LYS A 169 3.28 2.19 -5.81
CA LYS A 169 4.13 1.64 -4.73
C LYS A 169 4.26 2.56 -3.52
N LYS A 170 4.42 3.87 -3.76
CA LYS A 170 4.64 4.85 -2.70
C LYS A 170 3.30 5.33 -2.15
N ILE A 171 3.20 5.40 -0.82
CA ILE A 171 1.98 5.82 -0.14
C ILE A 171 1.62 7.28 -0.43
N GLU A 172 2.61 8.16 -0.54
CA GLU A 172 2.38 9.58 -0.84
C GLU A 172 1.83 9.78 -2.26
N ASP A 173 2.36 9.03 -3.24
CA ASP A 173 1.83 9.03 -4.60
C ASP A 173 0.36 8.53 -4.64
N LYS A 174 0.01 7.54 -3.80
CA LYS A 174 -1.39 7.09 -3.65
C LYS A 174 -2.28 8.19 -3.11
N LYS A 175 -1.88 8.87 -2.02
CA LYS A 175 -2.63 10.00 -1.45
C LYS A 175 -2.82 11.10 -2.48
N ALA A 176 -1.77 11.46 -3.21
CA ALA A 176 -1.84 12.48 -4.24
C ALA A 176 -2.79 12.08 -5.39
N ALA A 177 -2.79 10.80 -5.81
CA ALA A 177 -3.73 10.29 -6.80
C ALA A 177 -5.18 10.33 -6.30
N ILE A 178 -5.42 9.97 -5.03
CA ILE A 178 -6.76 10.03 -4.40
C ILE A 178 -7.26 11.47 -4.36
N GLN A 179 -6.46 12.37 -3.79
CA GLN A 179 -6.80 13.79 -3.66
C GLN A 179 -7.16 14.39 -5.02
N LYS A 180 -6.30 14.16 -6.02
CA LYS A 180 -6.53 14.67 -7.37
C LYS A 180 -7.77 14.07 -8.03
N THR A 181 -8.07 12.80 -7.77
CA THR A 181 -9.29 12.15 -8.26
C THR A 181 -10.54 12.81 -7.68
N ILE A 182 -10.51 13.18 -6.40
CA ILE A 182 -11.62 13.84 -5.69
C ILE A 182 -11.81 15.29 -6.15
N ASP A 183 -10.71 16.03 -6.27
CA ASP A 183 -10.71 17.46 -6.61
C ASP A 183 -11.15 17.70 -8.06
N GLU A 184 -10.60 16.93 -9.00
CA GLU A 184 -10.89 17.07 -10.44
C GLU A 184 -12.05 16.16 -10.89
N ASN A 185 -12.64 15.39 -9.97
CA ASN A 185 -13.67 14.39 -10.25
C ASN A 185 -13.29 13.46 -11.42
N LEU A 186 -12.07 12.90 -11.35
CA LEU A 186 -11.51 12.13 -12.46
C LEU A 186 -12.33 10.85 -12.70
N SER A 187 -12.59 10.55 -13.98
CA SER A 187 -13.05 9.22 -14.37
C SER A 187 -11.93 8.19 -14.22
N VAL A 188 -12.29 6.91 -14.08
CA VAL A 188 -11.35 5.78 -14.03
C VAL A 188 -10.35 5.82 -15.20
N ARG A 189 -10.84 6.14 -16.40
CA ARG A 189 -10.02 6.28 -17.61
C ARG A 189 -9.03 7.44 -17.51
N ALA A 190 -9.47 8.58 -16.98
CA ALA A 190 -8.61 9.76 -16.79
C ALA A 190 -7.54 9.49 -15.73
N LEU A 191 -7.90 8.86 -14.60
CA LEU A 191 -6.96 8.42 -13.57
C LEU A 191 -5.92 7.44 -14.15
N LYS A 192 -6.37 6.42 -14.89
CA LYS A 192 -5.47 5.47 -15.55
C LYS A 192 -4.47 6.19 -16.47
N LYS A 193 -4.97 7.09 -17.32
CA LYS A 193 -4.12 7.89 -18.22
C LYS A 193 -3.12 8.76 -17.45
N LEU A 194 -3.55 9.34 -16.33
CA LEU A 194 -2.70 10.13 -15.45
C LEU A 194 -1.57 9.27 -14.88
N LEU A 195 -1.87 8.09 -14.33
CA LEU A 195 -0.88 7.19 -13.74
C LEU A 195 0.08 6.63 -14.80
N GLU A 196 -0.40 6.32 -16.00
CA GLU A 196 0.43 5.88 -17.13
C GLU A 196 1.34 7.01 -17.63
N SER A 197 0.82 8.23 -17.73
CA SER A 197 1.64 9.40 -18.09
C SER A 197 2.63 9.77 -16.99
N GLY A 198 2.28 9.51 -15.72
CA GLY A 198 3.08 9.69 -14.53
C GLY A 198 4.23 8.68 -14.41
N LYS A 199 4.10 7.45 -14.92
CA LYS A 199 5.26 6.54 -15.01
C LYS A 199 6.44 7.12 -15.82
N ASN A 200 6.18 8.12 -16.66
CA ASN A 200 7.20 8.93 -17.36
C ASN A 200 7.30 10.40 -16.88
N LYS A 201 6.49 10.85 -15.91
CA LYS A 201 6.38 12.28 -15.49
C LYS A 201 6.16 12.56 -13.99
N MET A 202 5.75 11.60 -13.16
CA MET A 202 5.47 11.78 -11.72
C MET A 202 6.75 11.88 -10.87
N ASP A 203 7.91 11.52 -11.42
CA ASP A 203 9.19 11.77 -10.76
C ASP A 203 9.59 13.26 -10.73
N LEU A 204 8.88 14.13 -11.47
CA LEU A 204 9.34 15.50 -11.73
C LEU A 204 8.47 16.63 -11.17
N LEU A 205 7.28 16.35 -10.63
CA LEU A 205 6.34 17.42 -10.23
C LEU A 205 5.76 17.29 -8.82
N GLN A 206 6.16 16.27 -8.03
CA GLN A 206 5.75 16.14 -6.63
C GLN A 206 6.92 16.05 -5.64
N SER A 207 8.19 16.09 -6.11
CA SER A 207 9.39 15.97 -5.26
C SER A 207 10.24 17.25 -5.18
N THR A 208 9.69 18.41 -5.50
CA THR A 208 10.39 19.68 -5.23
C THR A 208 9.66 20.46 -4.16
N GLU A 209 9.78 20.00 -2.93
CA GLU A 209 10.13 20.94 -1.87
C GLU A 209 11.31 21.81 -2.40
N PRO A 210 11.29 23.14 -2.25
CA PRO A 210 12.33 24.03 -2.79
C PRO A 210 13.75 23.67 -2.30
N SER A 211 13.86 22.90 -1.23
CA SER A 211 15.10 22.35 -0.67
C SER A 211 15.82 21.35 -1.59
N ASN A 212 15.14 20.67 -2.51
CA ASN A 212 15.78 19.70 -3.42
C ASN A 212 16.35 20.31 -4.71
N LEU A 213 16.07 21.59 -4.99
CA LEU A 213 16.65 22.30 -6.14
C LEU A 213 18.09 22.79 -5.87
N ILE A 214 18.51 22.79 -4.61
CA ILE A 214 19.82 23.30 -4.17
C ILE A 214 20.94 22.28 -4.47
N THR A 215 20.60 21.00 -4.66
CA THR A 215 21.57 19.91 -4.87
C THR A 215 21.76 19.50 -6.33
N MET A 216 20.94 20.00 -7.27
CA MET A 216 21.10 19.69 -8.69
C MET A 216 22.28 20.45 -9.31
N GLN A 217 23.04 19.79 -10.18
CA GLN A 217 24.15 20.44 -10.87
C GLN A 217 23.60 21.50 -11.85
N PRO A 218 24.25 22.67 -12.01
CA PRO A 218 23.78 23.74 -12.90
C PRO A 218 23.56 23.32 -14.36
N SER A 219 24.26 22.27 -14.82
CA SER A 219 24.09 21.66 -16.14
C SER A 219 22.75 20.94 -16.32
N GLU A 220 22.26 20.29 -15.26
CA GLU A 220 20.97 19.61 -15.26
C GLU A 220 19.84 20.64 -15.30
N ILE A 221 19.95 21.71 -14.51
CA ILE A 221 19.00 22.85 -14.48
C ILE A 221 18.86 23.47 -15.88
N LYS A 222 19.96 23.67 -16.61
CA LYS A 222 19.93 24.23 -17.98
C LYS A 222 19.15 23.35 -18.97
N SER A 223 19.12 22.03 -18.78
CA SER A 223 18.37 21.13 -19.66
C SER A 223 16.85 21.29 -19.52
N PHE A 224 16.38 21.88 -18.41
CA PHE A 224 14.95 22.11 -18.15
C PHE A 224 14.44 23.45 -18.70
N LEU A 225 15.32 24.45 -18.93
CA LEU A 225 14.93 25.77 -19.44
C LEU A 225 14.07 25.70 -20.71
N PRO A 226 14.43 24.91 -21.75
CA PRO A 226 13.61 24.84 -22.98
C PRO A 226 12.23 24.23 -22.74
N ARG A 227 12.08 23.41 -21.70
CA ARG A 227 10.80 22.78 -21.34
C ARG A 227 9.91 23.74 -20.55
N ILE A 228 10.54 24.54 -19.68
CA ILE A 228 9.88 25.62 -18.94
C ILE A 228 9.39 26.67 -19.93
N ASP A 229 10.22 27.10 -20.89
CA ASP A 229 9.84 28.08 -21.92
C ASP A 229 8.68 27.58 -22.79
N LYS A 230 8.69 26.30 -23.17
CA LYS A 230 7.56 25.68 -23.88
C LYS A 230 6.29 25.66 -23.04
N LYS A 231 6.39 25.51 -21.72
CA LYS A 231 5.22 25.52 -20.84
C LYS A 231 4.69 26.94 -20.64
N ILE A 232 5.57 27.93 -20.47
CA ILE A 232 5.23 29.35 -20.39
C ILE A 232 4.48 29.76 -21.65
N THR A 233 5.04 29.49 -22.84
CA THR A 233 4.40 29.84 -24.11
C THR A 233 3.05 29.15 -24.34
N SER A 234 2.88 27.91 -23.87
CA SER A 234 1.58 27.22 -23.90
C SER A 234 0.56 27.90 -22.98
N LEU A 235 0.96 28.25 -21.76
CA LEU A 235 0.10 28.91 -20.78
C LEU A 235 -0.28 30.33 -21.23
N GLU A 236 0.63 31.06 -21.87
CA GLU A 236 0.35 32.37 -22.46
C GLU A 236 -0.71 32.29 -23.57
N ARG A 237 -0.65 31.25 -24.42
CA ARG A 237 -1.68 31.03 -25.45
C ARG A 237 -3.04 30.70 -24.84
N GLU A 238 -3.06 29.86 -23.81
CA GLU A 238 -4.29 29.50 -23.08
C GLU A 238 -4.88 30.74 -22.40
N LYS A 239 -4.06 31.55 -21.72
CA LYS A 239 -4.47 32.81 -21.11
C LYS A 239 -5.09 33.75 -22.13
N LYS A 240 -4.43 33.96 -23.28
CA LYS A 240 -4.95 34.81 -24.35
C LYS A 240 -6.30 34.30 -24.90
N ALA A 241 -6.43 32.99 -25.11
CA ALA A 241 -7.67 32.40 -25.58
C ALA A 241 -8.84 32.57 -24.59
N ILE A 242 -8.54 32.59 -23.28
CA ILE A 242 -9.53 32.89 -22.23
C ILE A 242 -9.90 34.38 -22.25
N GLU A 243 -8.92 35.27 -22.37
CA GLU A 243 -9.17 36.72 -22.48
C GLU A 243 -10.03 37.07 -23.71
N ASP A 244 -9.77 36.45 -24.86
CA ASP A 244 -10.56 36.61 -26.08
C ASP A 244 -12.02 36.15 -25.87
N LYS A 245 -12.23 35.03 -25.17
CA LYS A 245 -13.57 34.53 -24.82
C LYS A 245 -14.30 35.47 -23.87
N ILE A 246 -13.62 36.00 -22.86
CA ILE A 246 -14.20 36.96 -21.91
C ILE A 246 -14.68 38.20 -22.67
N SER A 247 -13.85 38.73 -23.57
CA SER A 247 -14.20 39.87 -24.43
C SER A 247 -15.45 39.60 -25.30
N GLN A 248 -15.54 38.41 -25.90
CA GLN A 248 -16.73 38.01 -26.68
C GLN A 248 -18.00 37.93 -25.82
N TYR A 249 -17.90 37.42 -24.60
CA TYR A 249 -19.03 37.38 -23.66
C TYR A 249 -19.46 38.78 -23.23
N GLU A 250 -18.52 39.69 -22.98
CA GLU A 250 -18.83 41.07 -22.61
C GLU A 250 -19.54 41.82 -23.74
N GLN A 251 -19.11 41.64 -24.99
CA GLN A 251 -19.80 42.22 -26.16
C GLN A 251 -21.21 41.66 -26.31
N SER A 252 -21.36 40.34 -26.22
CA SER A 252 -22.67 39.68 -26.31
C SER A 252 -23.62 40.16 -25.21
N LYS A 253 -23.11 40.33 -23.98
CA LYS A 253 -23.87 40.87 -22.85
C LYS A 253 -24.38 42.29 -23.14
N ARG A 254 -23.53 43.19 -23.64
CA ARG A 254 -23.93 44.55 -24.01
C ARG A 254 -25.04 44.57 -25.07
N THR A 255 -24.91 43.76 -26.12
CA THR A 255 -25.94 43.69 -27.17
C THR A 255 -27.30 43.20 -26.63
N VAL A 256 -27.28 42.25 -25.70
CA VAL A 256 -28.51 41.78 -25.05
C VAL A 256 -29.11 42.88 -24.16
N GLU A 257 -28.30 43.58 -23.38
CA GLU A 257 -28.74 44.71 -22.54
C GLU A 257 -29.37 45.83 -23.38
N GLU A 258 -28.73 46.23 -24.48
CA GLU A 258 -29.29 47.22 -25.42
C GLU A 258 -30.62 46.77 -26.04
N THR A 259 -30.74 45.49 -26.36
CA THR A 259 -31.98 44.92 -26.93
C THR A 259 -33.11 44.90 -25.90
N ILE A 260 -32.80 44.59 -24.64
CA ILE A 260 -33.76 44.64 -23.53
C ILE A 260 -34.25 46.08 -23.32
N GLN A 261 -33.33 47.04 -23.30
CA GLN A 261 -33.65 48.45 -23.11
C GLN A 261 -34.57 48.98 -24.22
N LYS A 262 -34.26 48.70 -25.48
CA LYS A 262 -35.10 49.07 -26.63
C LYS A 262 -36.50 48.47 -26.55
N LYS A 263 -36.62 47.20 -26.12
CA LYS A 263 -37.93 46.55 -25.94
C LYS A 263 -38.72 47.15 -24.79
N LEU A 264 -38.07 47.54 -23.69
CA LEU A 264 -38.71 48.22 -22.57
C LEU A 264 -39.24 49.60 -22.96
N GLU A 265 -38.49 50.36 -23.75
CA GLU A 265 -38.90 51.68 -24.26
C GLU A 265 -40.10 51.54 -25.21
N ALA A 266 -40.03 50.61 -26.18
CA ALA A 266 -41.13 50.34 -27.11
C ALA A 266 -42.42 49.83 -26.43
N SER A 267 -42.31 49.24 -25.23
CA SER A 267 -43.46 48.81 -24.43
C SER A 267 -44.07 49.94 -23.59
N LYS A 268 -43.37 51.05 -23.38
CA LYS A 268 -43.88 52.22 -22.65
C LYS A 268 -44.62 53.21 -23.54
N GLU A 269 -44.37 53.16 -24.85
CA GLU A 269 -45.03 54.01 -25.86
C GLU A 269 -46.34 53.42 -26.41
N LYS A 270 -46.73 52.22 -25.96
CA LYS A 270 -48.02 51.58 -26.25
C LYS A 270 -48.95 51.66 -25.05
#